data_AF-A0A9P7C8J9-F1
#
_entry.id   AF-A0A9P7C8J9-F1
#
_cell.length_a   1.000
_cell.length_b   1.000
_cell.length_c   1.000
_cell.angle_alpha   90.00
_cell.angle_beta   90.00
_cell.angle_gamma   90.00
#
_symmetry.space_group_name_H-M   'P 1'
#
loop_
_entity.id
_entity.type
_entity.pdbx_description
1 polymer ?
#
loop_
_entity_poly.entity_id
_entity_poly.type
_entity_poly.pdbx_seq_one_letter_code
_entity_poly.pdbx_strand_id
1 'polypeptide(L)'
;MINDAHLNINSDDELKSAFANARSLLVYFILFMIAQLFTVVLVVDAIYQRNTIQLIALVAFELGMTAYSFIQFHQSSTLFSKQDSNESAGLLYLGYAYHDSKWAEITQSCVMCICTCVFSFLAYKLYLEFGWHIYKKIGADLAMRVCVDLVLILVSVAIAIICLKNFNLGLMNHIRKEAPFNAEPSTPDLVKHYITPEKYFFCRNHGPMPALDENEHTIEISGIGCKSKTVITMKQIKQDYEKVSVMMVIECAGNRRDGLHKVKFTKGVIWGPGALGVTSKIKNLSKLHVAFESVEQCEEEKCYGSSIPLSKALDEFGDVLLAYEFNGKTLSRDRGYPVRVVVPGYIGARSVKFLKSITIQEEESSSFFQQRDYKILPENINTEEQANAYWCKLPSIGEYNVQSYVCIPVDGLHDGPKLNEQVQGYALSGGGRFIQRVDVSGDDGKTWVTANLHQPAAGDNVRVWGWCLWTATIETKRNVRIVSRAVDSAGNIQPEHPIWNYRGVMNNSWRTFEPNKIEQSNM
;
A
#
# COMPACT_ATOMS: atom_id res chain seq x y z
N MET A 1 -46.57 39.43 3.58
CA MET A 1 -45.28 39.09 4.21
C MET A 1 -45.43 37.75 4.91
N ILE A 2 -44.83 36.73 4.33
CA ILE A 2 -44.48 35.45 4.98
C ILE A 2 -42.95 35.40 4.86
N ASN A 3 -42.23 34.96 5.90
CA ASN A 3 -40.81 35.25 6.00
C ASN A 3 -39.95 34.50 4.98
N ASP A 4 -39.22 35.25 4.15
CA ASP A 4 -38.13 34.76 3.32
C ASP A 4 -36.90 34.40 4.19
N ALA A 5 -36.94 33.25 4.85
CA ALA A 5 -35.81 32.64 5.54
C ALA A 5 -35.92 31.10 5.46
N HIS A 6 -34.77 30.44 5.27
CA HIS A 6 -34.63 28.98 5.13
C HIS A 6 -35.06 28.33 3.78
N LEU A 7 -35.05 29.08 2.66
CA LEU A 7 -34.73 28.44 1.38
C LEU A 7 -33.26 28.04 1.40
N ASN A 8 -33.00 26.73 1.50
CA ASN A 8 -31.69 26.18 1.81
C ASN A 8 -30.84 26.03 0.53
N ILE A 9 -29.73 26.77 0.45
CA ILE A 9 -28.94 26.96 -0.80
C ILE A 9 -28.47 25.64 -1.44
N ASN A 10 -28.30 24.58 -0.64
CA ASN A 10 -27.82 23.28 -1.13
C ASN A 10 -28.82 22.54 -2.05
N SER A 11 -30.13 22.71 -1.87
CA SER A 11 -31.12 21.91 -2.63
C SER A 11 -31.12 22.25 -4.13
N ASP A 12 -30.79 23.48 -4.48
CA ASP A 12 -30.82 23.99 -5.86
C ASP A 12 -29.67 23.40 -6.70
N ASP A 13 -28.50 23.15 -6.10
CA ASP A 13 -27.36 22.51 -6.79
C ASP A 13 -27.48 20.99 -6.87
N GLU A 14 -28.10 20.33 -5.88
CA GLU A 14 -28.46 18.91 -5.99
C GLU A 14 -29.50 18.69 -7.11
N LEU A 15 -30.49 19.57 -7.24
CA LEU A 15 -31.46 19.52 -8.33
C LEU A 15 -30.79 19.73 -9.70
N LYS A 16 -29.91 20.73 -9.84
CA LYS A 16 -29.13 20.96 -11.07
C LYS A 16 -28.26 19.76 -11.42
N SER A 17 -27.63 19.13 -10.44
CA SER A 17 -26.84 17.90 -10.62
C SER A 17 -27.71 16.75 -11.14
N ALA A 18 -28.87 16.49 -10.52
CA ALA A 18 -29.81 15.47 -10.97
C ALA A 18 -30.30 15.72 -12.41
N PHE A 19 -30.66 16.96 -12.76
CA PHE A 19 -31.06 17.34 -14.11
C PHE A 19 -29.90 17.23 -15.13
N ALA A 20 -28.67 17.59 -14.75
CA ALA A 20 -27.50 17.43 -15.61
C ALA A 20 -27.16 15.95 -15.88
N ASN A 21 -27.29 15.09 -14.87
CA ASN A 21 -27.10 13.65 -14.99
C ASN A 21 -28.18 13.01 -15.88
N ALA A 22 -29.47 13.32 -15.65
CA ALA A 22 -30.58 12.83 -16.47
C ALA A 22 -30.47 13.30 -17.94
N ARG A 23 -30.07 14.56 -18.17
CA ARG A 23 -29.83 15.09 -19.51
C ARG A 23 -28.65 14.39 -20.21
N SER A 24 -27.58 14.09 -19.48
CA SER A 24 -26.42 13.36 -20.02
C SER A 24 -26.81 11.94 -20.42
N LEU A 25 -27.56 11.24 -19.55
CA LEU A 25 -28.09 9.90 -19.78
C LEU A 25 -28.95 9.82 -21.05
N LEU A 26 -29.84 10.80 -21.26
CA LEU A 26 -30.67 10.92 -22.46
C LEU A 26 -29.85 11.15 -23.74
N VAL A 27 -28.76 11.93 -23.68
CA VAL A 27 -27.83 12.09 -24.81
C VAL A 27 -27.14 10.76 -25.14
N TYR A 28 -26.75 9.96 -24.14
CA TYR A 28 -26.19 8.63 -24.39
C TYR A 28 -27.18 7.69 -25.09
N PHE A 29 -28.46 7.66 -24.74
CA PHE A 29 -29.45 6.83 -25.46
C PHE A 29 -29.63 7.25 -26.92
N ILE A 30 -29.65 8.56 -27.21
CA ILE A 30 -29.73 9.05 -28.60
C ILE A 30 -28.49 8.61 -29.39
N LEU A 31 -27.30 8.71 -28.80
CA LEU A 31 -26.06 8.22 -29.42
C LEU A 31 -26.06 6.70 -29.63
N PHE A 32 -26.55 5.91 -28.67
CA PHE A 32 -26.68 4.46 -28.80
C PHE A 32 -27.70 4.06 -29.88
N MET A 33 -28.87 4.70 -29.96
CA MET A 33 -29.85 4.43 -31.01
C MET A 33 -29.31 4.78 -32.41
N ILE A 34 -28.59 5.89 -32.55
CA ILE A 34 -27.95 6.28 -33.82
C ILE A 34 -26.83 5.29 -34.19
N ALA A 35 -25.99 4.92 -33.22
CA ALA A 35 -24.95 3.92 -33.42
C ALA A 35 -25.55 2.56 -33.83
N GLN A 36 -26.67 2.15 -33.22
CA GLN A 36 -27.33 0.88 -33.53
C GLN A 36 -27.91 0.86 -34.95
N LEU A 37 -28.57 1.93 -35.37
CA LEU A 37 -29.05 2.09 -36.75
C LEU A 37 -27.88 2.06 -37.74
N PHE A 38 -26.74 2.67 -37.39
CA PHE A 38 -25.53 2.63 -38.20
C PHE A 38 -24.91 1.22 -38.26
N THR A 39 -24.81 0.48 -37.16
CA THR A 39 -24.36 -0.93 -37.14
C THR A 39 -25.26 -1.80 -38.01
N VAL A 40 -26.59 -1.65 -37.94
CA VAL A 40 -27.53 -2.37 -38.83
C VAL A 40 -27.23 -2.09 -40.30
N VAL A 41 -27.00 -0.82 -40.69
CA VAL A 41 -26.64 -0.45 -42.06
C VAL A 41 -25.30 -1.07 -42.47
N LEU A 42 -24.27 -1.02 -41.62
CA LEU A 42 -22.96 -1.63 -41.90
C LEU A 42 -23.02 -3.16 -41.99
N VAL A 43 -23.91 -3.82 -41.25
CA VAL A 43 -24.16 -5.27 -41.34
C VAL A 43 -24.84 -5.62 -42.67
N VAL A 44 -25.85 -4.85 -43.09
CA VAL A 44 -26.51 -5.04 -44.40
C VAL A 44 -25.54 -4.82 -45.55
N ASP A 45 -24.71 -3.78 -45.47
CA ASP A 45 -23.63 -3.52 -46.43
C ASP A 45 -22.60 -4.66 -46.48
N ALA A 46 -22.10 -5.12 -45.32
CA ALA A 46 -21.17 -6.24 -45.24
C ALA A 46 -21.75 -7.54 -45.85
N ILE A 47 -23.05 -7.78 -45.68
CA ILE A 47 -23.76 -8.92 -46.29
C ILE A 47 -23.87 -8.74 -47.81
N TYR A 48 -24.24 -7.54 -48.29
CA TYR A 48 -24.33 -7.24 -49.73
C TYR A 48 -22.98 -7.38 -50.44
N GLN A 49 -21.91 -6.85 -49.85
CA GLN A 49 -20.53 -6.99 -50.32
C GLN A 49 -19.94 -8.39 -50.09
N ARG A 50 -20.65 -9.29 -49.37
CA ARG A 50 -20.19 -10.63 -48.97
C ARG A 50 -18.90 -10.62 -48.15
N ASN A 51 -18.68 -9.55 -47.39
CA ASN A 51 -17.49 -9.31 -46.60
C ASN A 51 -17.61 -9.90 -45.19
N THR A 52 -17.38 -11.22 -45.08
CA THR A 52 -17.48 -11.93 -43.79
C THR A 52 -16.51 -11.40 -42.72
N ILE A 53 -15.37 -10.79 -43.10
CA ILE A 53 -14.41 -10.22 -42.14
C ILE A 53 -14.99 -8.96 -41.48
N GLN A 54 -15.54 -8.04 -42.29
CA GLN A 54 -16.27 -6.86 -41.80
C GLN A 54 -17.46 -7.28 -40.93
N LEU A 55 -18.22 -8.30 -41.34
CA LEU A 55 -19.37 -8.79 -40.58
C LEU A 55 -18.96 -9.42 -39.22
N ILE A 56 -17.87 -10.19 -39.16
CA ILE A 56 -17.33 -10.73 -37.90
C ILE A 56 -16.82 -9.60 -36.99
N ALA A 57 -16.16 -8.59 -37.54
CA ALA A 57 -15.71 -7.42 -36.77
C ALA A 57 -16.89 -6.62 -36.18
N LEU A 58 -17.98 -6.46 -36.95
CA LEU A 58 -19.22 -5.82 -36.48
C LEU A 58 -19.89 -6.62 -35.36
N VAL A 59 -19.91 -7.96 -35.45
CA VAL A 59 -20.41 -8.82 -34.35
C VAL A 59 -19.55 -8.68 -33.08
N ALA A 60 -18.23 -8.60 -33.22
CA ALA A 60 -17.34 -8.39 -32.08
C ALA A 60 -17.53 -7.01 -31.42
N PHE A 61 -17.78 -5.96 -32.22
CA PHE A 61 -18.14 -4.63 -31.74
C PHE A 61 -19.50 -4.65 -31.00
N GLU A 62 -20.52 -5.26 -31.60
CA GLU A 62 -21.87 -5.39 -31.03
C GLU A 62 -21.87 -6.12 -29.68
N LEU A 63 -21.08 -7.19 -29.54
CA LEU A 63 -20.86 -7.89 -28.27
C LEU A 63 -20.27 -6.96 -27.19
N GLY A 64 -19.33 -6.09 -27.56
CA GLY A 64 -18.76 -5.08 -26.68
C GLY A 64 -19.78 -4.02 -26.25
N MET A 65 -20.59 -3.52 -27.19
CA MET A 65 -21.66 -2.55 -26.93
C MET A 65 -22.77 -3.13 -26.05
N THR A 66 -23.09 -4.42 -26.23
CA THR A 66 -24.03 -5.17 -25.39
C THR A 66 -23.49 -5.36 -23.96
N ALA A 67 -22.21 -5.73 -23.82
CA ALA A 67 -21.58 -5.81 -22.49
C ALA A 67 -21.55 -4.44 -21.79
N TYR A 68 -21.34 -3.34 -22.53
CA TYR A 68 -21.40 -1.99 -21.99
C TYR A 68 -22.79 -1.59 -21.50
N SER A 69 -23.88 -1.95 -22.19
CA SER A 69 -25.23 -1.55 -21.77
C SER A 69 -25.62 -2.15 -20.40
N PHE A 70 -25.17 -3.38 -20.10
CA PHE A 70 -25.32 -3.98 -18.76
C PHE A 70 -24.53 -3.23 -17.68
N ILE A 71 -23.32 -2.75 -17.98
CA ILE A 71 -22.52 -1.93 -17.06
C ILE A 71 -23.21 -0.58 -16.82
N GLN A 72 -23.72 0.06 -17.87
CA GLN A 72 -24.46 1.32 -17.79
C GLN A 72 -25.72 1.19 -16.92
N PHE A 73 -26.51 0.12 -17.09
CA PHE A 73 -27.70 -0.15 -16.26
C PHE A 73 -27.36 -0.29 -14.76
N HIS A 74 -26.23 -0.92 -14.43
CA HIS A 74 -25.76 -1.04 -13.05
C HIS A 74 -25.28 0.32 -12.47
N GLN A 75 -24.65 1.16 -13.29
CA GLN A 75 -24.24 2.51 -12.89
C GLN A 75 -25.43 3.47 -12.73
N SER A 76 -26.42 3.40 -13.63
CA SER A 76 -27.65 4.21 -13.56
C SER A 76 -28.48 3.86 -12.32
N SER A 77 -28.74 2.57 -12.10
CA SER A 77 -29.50 2.10 -10.93
C SER A 77 -28.81 2.34 -9.57
N THR A 78 -27.50 2.59 -9.54
CA THR A 78 -26.77 3.00 -8.33
C THR A 78 -26.64 4.53 -8.17
N LEU A 79 -26.92 5.31 -9.21
CA LEU A 79 -26.93 6.77 -9.16
C LEU A 79 -28.20 7.30 -8.47
N PHE A 80 -29.35 6.72 -8.77
CA PHE A 80 -30.67 7.18 -8.30
C PHE A 80 -31.18 6.49 -7.02
N SER A 81 -30.44 5.54 -6.44
CA SER A 81 -30.85 4.79 -5.24
C SER A 81 -30.50 5.47 -3.90
N LYS A 82 -30.03 6.71 -3.93
CA LYS A 82 -29.49 7.45 -2.77
C LYS A 82 -30.26 8.71 -2.37
N GLN A 83 -31.36 9.05 -3.04
CA GLN A 83 -32.04 10.33 -2.84
C GLN A 83 -33.26 10.14 -1.93
N ASP A 84 -33.19 10.67 -0.70
CA ASP A 84 -34.22 10.51 0.32
C ASP A 84 -35.55 11.19 -0.05
N SER A 85 -36.66 10.58 0.37
CA SER A 85 -38.00 10.94 -0.09
C SER A 85 -38.63 12.09 0.70
N ASN A 86 -38.26 13.34 0.39
CA ASN A 86 -39.03 14.52 0.81
C ASN A 86 -38.99 15.69 -0.19
N GLU A 87 -40.17 16.32 -0.31
CA GLU A 87 -40.52 17.60 -0.95
C GLU A 87 -40.53 17.79 -2.49
N SER A 88 -41.65 18.39 -2.93
CA SER A 88 -41.85 19.19 -4.15
C SER A 88 -42.02 18.50 -5.51
N ALA A 89 -42.67 19.21 -6.43
CA ALA A 89 -43.07 18.73 -7.75
C ALA A 89 -41.89 18.44 -8.71
N GLY A 90 -40.69 18.96 -8.43
CA GLY A 90 -39.48 18.61 -9.17
C GLY A 90 -39.14 17.12 -9.05
N LEU A 91 -39.33 16.54 -7.85
CA LEU A 91 -39.14 15.12 -7.57
C LEU A 91 -40.19 14.24 -8.28
N LEU A 92 -41.39 14.76 -8.51
CA LEU A 92 -42.43 14.06 -9.30
C LEU A 92 -42.05 14.02 -10.80
N TYR A 93 -41.59 15.14 -11.37
CA TYR A 93 -41.14 15.21 -12.77
C TYR A 93 -39.88 14.36 -13.01
N LEU A 94 -38.90 14.44 -12.09
CA LEU A 94 -37.73 13.57 -12.09
C LEU A 94 -38.10 12.10 -11.91
N GLY A 95 -39.11 11.78 -11.08
CA GLY A 95 -39.61 10.42 -10.88
C GLY A 95 -40.20 9.79 -12.14
N TYR A 96 -41.04 10.53 -12.87
CA TYR A 96 -41.54 10.08 -14.18
C TYR A 96 -40.41 9.94 -15.21
N ALA A 97 -39.54 10.96 -15.33
CA ALA A 97 -38.42 10.92 -16.27
C ALA A 97 -37.43 9.76 -15.97
N TYR A 98 -37.16 9.47 -14.69
CA TYR A 98 -36.33 8.33 -14.27
C TYR A 98 -37.00 6.99 -14.56
N HIS A 99 -38.30 6.86 -14.28
CA HIS A 99 -39.07 5.66 -14.60
C HIS A 99 -39.02 5.36 -16.10
N ASP A 100 -39.32 6.34 -16.94
CA ASP A 100 -39.36 6.17 -18.39
C ASP A 100 -37.94 5.95 -18.97
N SER A 101 -36.93 6.62 -18.40
CA SER A 101 -35.51 6.36 -18.69
C SER A 101 -35.09 4.92 -18.37
N LYS A 102 -35.57 4.35 -17.25
CA LYS A 102 -35.28 2.97 -16.86
C LYS A 102 -35.90 1.96 -17.85
N TRP A 103 -37.11 2.25 -18.36
CA TRP A 103 -37.69 1.44 -19.44
C TRP A 103 -36.91 1.59 -20.75
N ALA A 104 -36.34 2.77 -21.05
CA ALA A 104 -35.46 2.97 -22.19
C ALA A 104 -34.15 2.15 -22.08
N GLU A 105 -33.49 2.11 -20.91
CA GLU A 105 -32.29 1.29 -20.68
C GLU A 105 -32.53 -0.21 -20.87
N ILE A 106 -33.64 -0.70 -20.32
CA ILE A 106 -34.06 -2.11 -20.46
C ILE A 106 -34.37 -2.42 -21.92
N THR A 107 -35.14 -1.57 -22.59
CA THR A 107 -35.48 -1.71 -24.01
C THR A 107 -34.23 -1.71 -24.90
N GLN A 108 -33.31 -0.77 -24.67
CA GLN A 108 -32.03 -0.70 -25.40
C GLN A 108 -31.22 -1.98 -25.20
N SER A 109 -31.06 -2.45 -23.95
CA SER A 109 -30.30 -3.67 -23.66
C SER A 109 -30.92 -4.91 -24.30
N CYS A 110 -32.26 -5.02 -24.32
CA CYS A 110 -32.97 -6.08 -25.05
C CYS A 110 -32.73 -5.99 -26.57
N VAL A 111 -32.77 -4.79 -27.17
CA VAL A 111 -32.48 -4.58 -28.59
C VAL A 111 -31.04 -4.98 -28.92
N MET A 112 -30.05 -4.56 -28.12
CA MET A 112 -28.64 -4.95 -28.29
C MET A 112 -28.46 -6.48 -28.27
N CYS A 113 -29.10 -7.17 -27.32
CA CYS A 113 -29.06 -8.64 -27.24
C CYS A 113 -29.68 -9.32 -28.46
N ILE A 114 -30.83 -8.83 -28.94
CA ILE A 114 -31.52 -9.38 -30.11
C ILE A 114 -30.69 -9.15 -31.39
N CYS A 115 -30.18 -7.93 -31.60
CA CYS A 115 -29.31 -7.60 -32.72
C CYS A 115 -28.01 -8.42 -32.70
N THR A 116 -27.36 -8.56 -31.54
CA THR A 116 -26.20 -9.47 -31.36
C THR A 116 -26.49 -10.88 -31.84
N CYS A 117 -27.62 -11.47 -31.42
CA CYS A 117 -28.01 -12.83 -31.82
C CYS A 117 -28.26 -12.92 -33.33
N VAL A 118 -28.96 -11.95 -33.93
CA VAL A 118 -29.24 -11.90 -35.37
C VAL A 118 -27.96 -11.72 -36.18
N PHE A 119 -27.09 -10.77 -35.81
CA PHE A 119 -25.82 -10.52 -36.51
C PHE A 119 -24.89 -11.72 -36.38
N SER A 120 -24.81 -12.37 -35.21
CA SER A 120 -24.02 -13.60 -35.01
C SER A 120 -24.52 -14.75 -35.89
N PHE A 121 -25.84 -14.93 -36.02
CA PHE A 121 -26.43 -15.92 -36.91
C PHE A 121 -26.14 -15.63 -38.39
N LEU A 122 -26.25 -14.37 -38.81
CA LEU A 122 -25.93 -13.93 -40.17
C LEU A 122 -24.44 -14.10 -40.49
N ALA A 123 -23.56 -13.74 -39.55
CA ALA A 123 -22.11 -13.96 -39.66
C ALA A 123 -21.78 -15.45 -39.79
N TYR A 124 -22.38 -16.31 -38.96
CA TYR A 124 -22.23 -17.76 -39.03
C TYR A 124 -22.70 -18.33 -40.38
N LYS A 125 -23.85 -17.90 -40.90
CA LYS A 125 -24.35 -18.30 -42.21
C LYS A 125 -23.42 -17.86 -43.35
N LEU A 126 -23.02 -16.58 -43.38
CA LEU A 126 -22.12 -16.04 -44.41
C LEU A 126 -20.71 -16.67 -44.32
N TYR A 127 -20.27 -17.07 -43.13
CA TYR A 127 -19.02 -17.82 -42.93
C TYR A 127 -19.09 -19.25 -43.46
N LEU A 128 -20.19 -19.98 -43.23
CA LEU A 128 -20.37 -21.32 -43.79
C LEU A 128 -20.40 -21.30 -45.33
N GLU A 129 -21.01 -20.28 -45.93
CA GLU A 129 -21.17 -20.18 -47.39
C GLU A 129 -19.92 -19.63 -48.11
N PHE A 130 -19.27 -18.61 -47.55
CA PHE A 130 -18.15 -17.90 -48.22
C PHE A 130 -16.79 -18.04 -47.51
N GLY A 131 -16.71 -18.62 -46.32
CA GLY A 131 -15.46 -18.78 -45.56
C GLY A 131 -14.39 -19.58 -46.31
N TRP A 132 -14.78 -20.60 -47.08
CA TRP A 132 -13.86 -21.35 -47.96
C TRP A 132 -13.32 -20.52 -49.13
N HIS A 133 -14.08 -19.56 -49.65
CA HIS A 133 -13.61 -18.62 -50.66
C HIS A 133 -12.63 -17.60 -50.06
N ILE A 134 -12.89 -17.12 -48.84
CA ILE A 134 -11.97 -16.22 -48.11
C ILE A 134 -10.66 -16.93 -47.78
N TYR A 135 -10.72 -18.16 -47.26
CA TYR A 135 -9.54 -18.98 -46.99
C TYR A 135 -8.69 -19.21 -48.25
N LYS A 136 -9.32 -19.53 -49.40
CA LYS A 136 -8.61 -19.60 -50.68
C LYS A 136 -8.01 -18.26 -51.13
N LYS A 137 -8.73 -17.15 -50.96
CA LYS A 137 -8.26 -15.82 -51.40
C LYS A 137 -7.06 -15.32 -50.58
N ILE A 138 -7.08 -15.54 -49.26
CA ILE A 138 -5.95 -15.20 -48.36
C ILE A 138 -4.80 -16.20 -48.52
N GLY A 139 -5.10 -17.49 -48.74
CA GLY A 139 -4.09 -18.54 -48.89
C GLY A 139 -3.35 -18.53 -50.24
N ALA A 140 -3.95 -17.99 -51.30
CA ALA A 140 -3.37 -17.92 -52.64
C ALA A 140 -2.65 -16.58 -52.94
N ASP A 141 -2.99 -15.50 -52.24
CA ASP A 141 -2.36 -14.19 -52.42
C ASP A 141 -1.21 -14.01 -51.41
N LEU A 142 0.02 -14.16 -51.92
CA LEU A 142 1.24 -14.02 -51.12
C LEU A 142 1.41 -12.61 -50.54
N ALA A 143 0.93 -11.57 -51.22
CA ALA A 143 1.04 -10.19 -50.75
C ALA A 143 0.06 -9.91 -49.60
N MET A 144 -1.19 -10.40 -49.69
CA MET A 144 -2.11 -10.33 -48.56
C MET A 144 -1.59 -11.13 -47.35
N ARG A 145 -1.03 -12.33 -47.57
CA ARG A 145 -0.46 -13.14 -46.49
C ARG A 145 0.69 -12.42 -45.78
N VAL A 146 1.67 -11.92 -46.54
CA VAL A 146 2.78 -11.11 -46.01
C VAL A 146 2.28 -9.85 -45.30
N CYS A 147 1.20 -9.21 -45.77
CA CYS A 147 0.60 -8.06 -45.11
C CYS A 147 -0.03 -8.42 -43.75
N VAL A 148 -0.78 -9.53 -43.66
CA VAL A 148 -1.35 -10.03 -42.40
C VAL A 148 -0.25 -10.43 -41.42
N ASP A 149 0.77 -11.15 -41.88
CA ASP A 149 1.92 -11.54 -41.06
C ASP A 149 2.69 -10.29 -40.56
N LEU A 150 2.90 -9.27 -41.41
CA LEU A 150 3.49 -7.98 -41.00
C LEU A 150 2.65 -7.23 -39.98
N VAL A 151 1.33 -7.18 -40.13
CA VAL A 151 0.44 -6.53 -39.15
C VAL A 151 0.49 -7.26 -37.80
N LEU A 152 0.47 -8.59 -37.80
CA LEU A 152 0.62 -9.40 -36.58
C LEU A 152 1.99 -9.18 -35.92
N ILE A 153 3.07 -9.11 -36.69
CA ILE A 153 4.42 -8.80 -36.19
C ILE A 153 4.47 -7.39 -35.61
N LEU A 154 3.96 -6.37 -36.32
CA LEU A 154 3.97 -4.97 -35.87
C LEU A 154 3.14 -4.77 -34.59
N VAL A 155 1.96 -5.40 -34.49
CA VAL A 155 1.13 -5.39 -33.28
C VAL A 155 1.84 -6.12 -32.13
N SER A 156 2.43 -7.29 -32.40
CA SER A 156 3.17 -8.05 -31.38
C SER A 156 4.40 -7.30 -30.88
N VAL A 157 5.13 -6.61 -31.76
CA VAL A 157 6.29 -5.77 -31.42
C VAL A 157 5.85 -4.52 -30.66
N ALA A 158 4.73 -3.87 -31.05
CA ALA A 158 4.18 -2.75 -30.30
C ALA A 158 3.76 -3.15 -28.88
N ILE A 159 3.05 -4.28 -28.74
CA ILE A 159 2.70 -4.87 -27.44
C ILE A 159 3.98 -5.23 -26.65
N ALA A 160 4.97 -5.87 -27.28
CA ALA A 160 6.23 -6.19 -26.62
C ALA A 160 6.99 -4.94 -26.14
N ILE A 161 7.01 -3.85 -26.91
CA ILE A 161 7.60 -2.56 -26.52
C ILE A 161 6.81 -1.92 -25.37
N ILE A 162 5.48 -2.00 -25.37
CA ILE A 162 4.63 -1.54 -24.26
C ILE A 162 4.91 -2.37 -23.00
N CYS A 163 4.97 -3.69 -23.12
CA CYS A 163 5.31 -4.59 -22.01
C CYS A 163 6.72 -4.33 -21.48
N LEU A 164 7.72 -4.16 -22.36
CA LEU A 164 9.11 -3.86 -21.98
C LEU A 164 9.27 -2.48 -21.33
N LYS A 165 8.56 -1.45 -21.82
CA LYS A 165 8.57 -0.11 -21.20
C LYS A 165 7.88 -0.07 -19.84
N ASN A 166 6.89 -0.94 -19.59
CA ASN A 166 6.21 -1.04 -18.30
C ASN A 166 6.82 -2.10 -17.36
N PHE A 167 7.66 -3.00 -17.87
CA PHE A 167 8.48 -3.90 -17.06
C PHE A 167 9.34 -3.06 -16.12
N ASN A 168 9.42 -3.46 -14.85
CA ASN A 168 10.06 -2.74 -13.75
C ASN A 168 9.43 -1.38 -13.34
N LEU A 169 8.40 -0.86 -14.03
CA LEU A 169 7.68 0.36 -13.62
C LEU A 169 6.45 0.10 -12.72
N GLY A 170 6.05 -1.16 -12.53
CA GLY A 170 4.92 -1.54 -11.67
C GLY A 170 5.16 -2.84 -10.89
N LEU A 171 4.71 -2.85 -9.62
CA LEU A 171 4.69 -3.97 -8.65
C LEU A 171 6.06 -4.59 -8.28
N MET A 172 6.79 -5.18 -9.24
CA MET A 172 7.89 -6.14 -8.97
C MET A 172 8.96 -5.63 -8.01
N ASN A 173 9.43 -4.39 -8.17
CA ASN A 173 10.54 -3.85 -7.36
C ASN A 173 10.21 -3.58 -5.87
N HIS A 174 8.94 -3.75 -5.47
CA HIS A 174 8.45 -3.44 -4.12
C HIS A 174 8.14 -4.68 -3.28
N ILE A 175 7.97 -5.86 -3.91
CA ILE A 175 7.63 -7.10 -3.21
C ILE A 175 8.94 -7.83 -2.84
N ARG A 176 9.08 -8.19 -1.56
CA ARG A 176 10.25 -8.90 -0.99
C ARG A 176 9.97 -10.38 -0.68
N LYS A 177 8.71 -10.74 -0.44
CA LYS A 177 8.21 -12.13 -0.43
C LYS A 177 6.73 -12.09 -0.80
N GLU A 178 6.27 -12.98 -1.67
CA GLU A 178 4.84 -13.05 -2.05
C GLU A 178 4.01 -13.79 -0.99
N ALA A 179 4.53 -14.90 -0.46
CA ALA A 179 3.86 -15.75 0.53
C ALA A 179 4.81 -16.09 1.71
N PRO A 180 4.50 -15.67 2.96
CA PRO A 180 3.58 -14.58 3.30
C PRO A 180 3.99 -13.25 2.67
N PHE A 181 3.01 -12.36 2.44
CA PHE A 181 3.24 -11.10 1.72
C PHE A 181 4.10 -10.13 2.50
N ASN A 182 5.19 -9.64 1.89
CA ASN A 182 6.12 -8.70 2.48
C ASN A 182 6.58 -7.70 1.41
N ALA A 183 6.38 -6.39 1.60
CA ALA A 183 6.64 -5.35 0.59
C ALA A 183 6.97 -3.95 1.18
N GLU A 184 7.72 -3.12 0.45
CA GLU A 184 8.13 -1.75 0.85
C GLU A 184 8.04 -0.73 -0.31
N PRO A 185 7.76 0.56 -0.06
CA PRO A 185 7.72 1.61 -1.08
C PRO A 185 9.10 1.90 -1.70
N SER A 186 9.12 2.68 -2.79
CA SER A 186 10.37 3.30 -3.27
C SER A 186 10.85 4.37 -2.28
N THR A 187 12.16 4.65 -2.20
CA THR A 187 12.64 5.74 -1.35
C THR A 187 12.11 7.12 -1.76
N PRO A 188 11.93 7.46 -3.05
CA PRO A 188 11.29 8.72 -3.42
C PRO A 188 9.80 8.75 -3.06
N ASP A 189 9.05 7.64 -3.11
CA ASP A 189 7.64 7.62 -2.66
C ASP A 189 7.49 7.72 -1.15
N LEU A 190 8.41 7.12 -0.40
CA LEU A 190 8.42 7.14 1.07
C LEU A 190 8.41 8.56 1.63
N VAL A 191 9.28 9.45 1.11
CA VAL A 191 9.47 10.81 1.65
C VAL A 191 8.60 11.90 0.99
N LYS A 192 7.79 11.56 -0.03
CA LYS A 192 6.85 12.52 -0.68
C LYS A 192 5.80 13.11 0.27
N HIS A 193 5.49 12.40 1.36
CA HIS A 193 4.42 12.77 2.28
C HIS A 193 4.87 12.53 3.71
N TYR A 194 4.71 13.55 4.56
CA TYR A 194 5.08 13.44 5.97
C TYR A 194 4.24 12.37 6.72
N ILE A 195 2.96 12.21 6.39
CA ILE A 195 2.16 11.04 6.80
C ILE A 195 2.12 10.08 5.60
N THR A 196 2.64 8.87 5.77
CA THR A 196 2.72 7.86 4.71
C THR A 196 1.31 7.43 4.25
N PRO A 197 0.95 7.60 2.96
CA PRO A 197 -0.32 7.11 2.43
C PRO A 197 -0.42 5.58 2.51
N GLU A 198 -1.64 5.08 2.65
CA GLU A 198 -2.00 3.66 2.79
C GLU A 198 -1.33 2.75 1.74
N LYS A 199 -1.28 3.20 0.48
CA LYS A 199 -0.62 2.52 -0.66
C LYS A 199 0.90 2.48 -0.62
N TYR A 200 1.54 3.27 0.24
CA TYR A 200 3.00 3.39 0.37
C TYR A 200 3.52 2.92 1.73
N PHE A 201 2.65 2.54 2.66
CA PHE A 201 3.09 2.02 3.96
C PHE A 201 3.61 0.58 3.81
N PHE A 202 4.79 0.27 4.33
CA PHE A 202 5.42 -1.06 4.21
C PHE A 202 4.55 -2.16 4.83
N CYS A 203 4.50 -3.35 4.22
CA CYS A 203 3.71 -4.46 4.72
C CYS A 203 4.63 -5.63 5.13
N ARG A 204 4.50 -6.12 6.37
CA ARG A 204 5.20 -7.32 6.89
C ARG A 204 4.15 -8.29 7.40
N ASN A 205 4.19 -9.54 6.92
CA ASN A 205 3.42 -10.67 7.46
C ASN A 205 4.37 -11.86 7.71
N HIS A 206 4.12 -12.60 8.79
CA HIS A 206 4.78 -13.87 9.14
C HIS A 206 3.99 -15.08 8.62
N GLY A 207 2.69 -14.91 8.36
CA GLY A 207 1.83 -15.94 7.79
C GLY A 207 0.75 -15.40 6.85
N PRO A 208 -0.25 -16.23 6.48
CA PRO A 208 -1.41 -15.79 5.73
C PRO A 208 -2.22 -14.76 6.52
N MET A 209 -2.61 -13.65 5.88
CA MET A 209 -3.47 -12.64 6.50
C MET A 209 -4.88 -13.23 6.74
N PRO A 210 -5.36 -13.35 7.98
CA PRO A 210 -6.67 -13.93 8.26
C PRO A 210 -7.81 -13.10 7.63
N ALA A 211 -8.95 -13.74 7.45
CA ALA A 211 -10.23 -13.07 7.20
C ALA A 211 -11.01 -13.11 8.52
N LEU A 212 -11.38 -11.95 9.03
CA LEU A 212 -12.06 -11.75 10.31
C LEU A 212 -13.27 -10.85 10.06
N ASP A 213 -14.39 -11.10 10.73
CA ASP A 213 -15.49 -10.14 10.86
C ASP A 213 -15.28 -9.32 12.14
N GLU A 214 -15.48 -8.01 12.07
CA GLU A 214 -15.46 -7.13 13.23
C GLU A 214 -16.60 -7.46 14.22
N ASN A 215 -17.75 -7.95 13.72
CA ASN A 215 -18.91 -8.28 14.55
C ASN A 215 -18.71 -9.54 15.40
N GLU A 216 -17.88 -10.48 14.94
CA GLU A 216 -17.55 -11.72 15.64
C GLU A 216 -16.23 -11.62 16.44
N HIS A 217 -15.34 -10.70 16.06
CA HIS A 217 -14.01 -10.60 16.67
C HIS A 217 -14.06 -10.09 18.12
N THR A 218 -13.36 -10.81 18.99
CA THR A 218 -13.24 -10.51 20.41
C THR A 218 -11.79 -10.58 20.87
N ILE A 219 -11.46 -9.79 21.89
CA ILE A 219 -10.15 -9.80 22.55
C ILE A 219 -10.31 -10.39 23.94
N GLU A 220 -9.51 -11.41 24.24
CA GLU A 220 -9.37 -11.98 25.58
C GLU A 220 -8.38 -11.15 26.41
N ILE A 221 -8.76 -10.76 27.64
CA ILE A 221 -7.86 -10.09 28.59
C ILE A 221 -7.75 -10.94 29.86
N SER A 222 -6.52 -11.27 30.26
CA SER A 222 -6.25 -12.18 31.38
C SER A 222 -4.92 -11.87 32.10
N GLY A 223 -4.60 -12.65 33.14
CA GLY A 223 -3.31 -12.58 33.83
C GLY A 223 -3.32 -11.86 35.17
N ILE A 224 -2.15 -11.39 35.60
CA ILE A 224 -1.90 -10.84 36.94
C ILE A 224 -2.70 -9.55 37.16
N GLY A 225 -3.42 -9.48 38.28
CA GLY A 225 -4.31 -8.38 38.63
C GLY A 225 -5.75 -8.54 38.10
N CYS A 226 -5.99 -9.41 37.12
CA CYS A 226 -7.34 -9.71 36.63
C CYS A 226 -8.06 -10.65 37.62
N LYS A 227 -9.22 -10.24 38.14
CA LYS A 227 -10.07 -11.10 39.02
C LYS A 227 -10.59 -12.35 38.29
N SER A 228 -10.79 -12.23 36.98
CA SER A 228 -11.18 -13.30 36.08
C SER A 228 -10.73 -12.96 34.65
N LYS A 229 -10.70 -13.96 33.78
CA LYS A 229 -10.66 -13.76 32.33
C LYS A 229 -11.82 -12.85 31.90
N THR A 230 -11.51 -11.84 31.10
CA THR A 230 -12.47 -10.88 30.53
C THR A 230 -12.44 -11.02 29.01
N VAL A 231 -13.56 -10.77 28.33
CA VAL A 231 -13.66 -10.78 26.87
C VAL A 231 -14.31 -9.47 26.44
N ILE A 232 -13.71 -8.79 25.47
CA ILE A 232 -14.17 -7.48 24.98
C ILE A 232 -14.42 -7.58 23.47
N THR A 233 -15.60 -7.11 23.03
CA THR A 233 -15.97 -7.03 21.60
C THR A 233 -15.41 -5.77 20.93
N MET A 234 -15.26 -5.79 19.61
CA MET A 234 -14.92 -4.59 18.84
C MET A 234 -15.92 -3.43 19.03
N LYS A 235 -17.21 -3.75 19.24
CA LYS A 235 -18.23 -2.76 19.58
C LYS A 235 -17.91 -2.01 20.87
N GLN A 236 -17.54 -2.73 21.93
CA GLN A 236 -17.16 -2.14 23.22
C GLN A 236 -15.88 -1.30 23.09
N ILE A 237 -14.87 -1.77 22.36
CA ILE A 237 -13.64 -0.99 22.08
C ILE A 237 -13.95 0.36 21.42
N LYS A 238 -14.99 0.41 20.57
CA LYS A 238 -15.44 1.63 19.87
C LYS A 238 -16.45 2.50 20.63
N GLN A 239 -17.01 2.03 21.75
CA GLN A 239 -18.11 2.70 22.48
C GLN A 239 -17.79 3.01 23.94
N ASP A 240 -17.04 2.13 24.62
CA ASP A 240 -16.78 2.18 26.07
C ASP A 240 -15.46 2.92 26.40
N TYR A 241 -14.65 3.27 25.39
CA TYR A 241 -13.30 3.82 25.52
C TYR A 241 -13.13 5.11 24.70
N GLU A 242 -12.26 6.02 25.16
CA GLU A 242 -11.95 7.27 24.45
C GLU A 242 -11.11 7.02 23.18
N LYS A 243 -11.49 7.67 22.06
CA LYS A 243 -10.79 7.59 20.78
C LYS A 243 -9.68 8.64 20.67
N VAL A 244 -8.46 8.20 20.35
CA VAL A 244 -7.20 8.96 20.51
C VAL A 244 -6.25 8.77 19.29
N SER A 245 -5.23 9.62 19.09
CA SER A 245 -4.42 9.67 17.84
C SER A 245 -3.00 10.27 17.96
N VAL A 246 -1.94 9.64 17.38
CA VAL A 246 -0.61 10.28 17.14
C VAL A 246 -0.19 10.14 15.67
N MET A 247 0.95 10.78 15.44
CA MET A 247 1.95 10.61 14.43
C MET A 247 3.18 9.87 15.02
N MET A 248 3.35 8.55 14.78
CA MET A 248 4.43 7.67 15.28
C MET A 248 4.99 6.72 14.21
N VAL A 249 6.31 6.68 13.98
CA VAL A 249 6.93 5.81 12.97
C VAL A 249 7.10 4.37 13.47
N ILE A 250 6.46 3.43 12.79
CA ILE A 250 6.70 1.99 12.93
C ILE A 250 7.88 1.67 12.01
N GLU A 251 9.03 1.23 12.55
CA GLU A 251 10.16 0.70 11.77
C GLU A 251 10.25 -0.82 11.94
N CYS A 252 10.48 -1.55 10.85
CA CYS A 252 10.84 -2.97 10.94
C CYS A 252 12.27 -3.12 11.47
N ALA A 253 12.50 -3.97 12.48
CA ALA A 253 13.87 -4.25 12.96
C ALA A 253 14.82 -4.77 11.87
N GLY A 254 14.29 -5.31 10.77
CA GLY A 254 15.06 -5.73 9.60
C GLY A 254 15.22 -4.66 8.51
N ASN A 255 14.86 -3.39 8.76
CA ASN A 255 15.10 -2.28 7.83
C ASN A 255 16.60 -2.21 7.46
N ARG A 256 16.90 -1.93 6.20
CA ARG A 256 18.27 -1.88 5.65
C ARG A 256 19.08 -3.19 5.81
N ARG A 257 18.41 -4.35 5.89
CA ARG A 257 19.06 -5.68 5.96
C ARG A 257 19.94 -5.97 4.75
N ASP A 258 19.56 -5.48 3.56
CA ASP A 258 20.35 -5.61 2.33
C ASP A 258 21.81 -5.13 2.52
N GLY A 259 22.01 -4.02 3.26
CA GLY A 259 23.31 -3.47 3.59
C GLY A 259 24.19 -4.41 4.42
N LEU A 260 23.59 -5.18 5.35
CA LEU A 260 24.30 -6.20 6.12
C LEU A 260 24.52 -7.48 5.31
N HIS A 261 23.56 -7.86 4.47
CA HIS A 261 23.67 -9.04 3.61
C HIS A 261 24.83 -8.92 2.60
N LYS A 262 25.13 -7.70 2.15
CA LYS A 262 26.30 -7.38 1.30
C LYS A 262 27.65 -7.62 2.01
N VAL A 263 27.72 -7.43 3.33
CA VAL A 263 28.91 -7.77 4.14
C VAL A 263 29.05 -9.29 4.23
N LYS A 264 27.97 -9.96 4.61
CA LYS A 264 27.92 -11.42 4.88
C LYS A 264 26.46 -11.87 4.99
N PHE A 265 26.18 -13.09 4.53
CA PHE A 265 24.83 -13.69 4.53
C PHE A 265 24.06 -13.47 5.85
N THR A 266 22.82 -12.97 5.77
CA THR A 266 21.90 -12.80 6.91
C THR A 266 20.61 -13.61 6.72
N LYS A 267 20.13 -14.28 7.77
CA LYS A 267 18.85 -15.02 7.73
C LYS A 267 17.66 -14.07 7.95
N GLY A 268 16.90 -13.78 6.91
CA GLY A 268 15.61 -13.06 6.97
C GLY A 268 15.17 -12.49 5.61
N VAL A 269 13.94 -11.95 5.53
CA VAL A 269 13.46 -11.21 4.34
C VAL A 269 14.37 -10.01 4.08
N ILE A 270 14.91 -9.88 2.87
CA ILE A 270 15.85 -8.81 2.52
C ILE A 270 15.09 -7.51 2.26
N TRP A 271 15.09 -6.63 3.27
CA TRP A 271 14.58 -5.26 3.15
C TRP A 271 15.67 -4.31 2.72
N GLY A 272 15.28 -3.34 1.91
CA GLY A 272 16.01 -2.09 1.74
C GLY A 272 15.64 -1.08 2.84
N PRO A 273 15.78 0.22 2.56
CA PRO A 273 15.58 1.32 3.52
C PRO A 273 14.12 1.80 3.68
N GLY A 274 13.14 1.13 3.08
CA GLY A 274 11.74 1.57 3.03
C GLY A 274 10.80 0.91 4.04
N ALA A 275 11.30 0.09 4.97
CA ALA A 275 10.48 -0.71 5.87
C ALA A 275 9.91 0.07 7.08
N LEU A 276 9.28 1.23 6.85
CA LEU A 276 8.72 2.12 7.88
C LEU A 276 7.50 3.01 7.47
N GLY A 277 6.77 3.61 8.44
CA GLY A 277 5.64 4.56 8.24
C GLY A 277 4.86 4.99 9.53
N VAL A 278 3.94 5.97 9.52
CA VAL A 278 3.50 6.80 10.71
C VAL A 278 2.01 6.64 11.27
N THR A 279 1.69 6.56 12.61
CA THR A 279 0.31 6.39 13.30
C THR A 279 0.16 6.70 14.89
N SER A 280 -0.83 6.28 15.74
CA SER A 280 -0.82 6.23 17.28
C SER A 280 -2.13 6.65 18.10
N LYS A 281 -2.37 6.95 19.45
CA LYS A 281 -1.72 7.44 20.76
C LYS A 281 -2.42 6.98 22.11
N ILE A 282 -1.79 6.97 23.33
CA ILE A 282 -2.32 6.94 24.78
C ILE A 282 -1.91 5.76 25.78
N LYS A 283 -2.31 5.71 27.10
CA LYS A 283 -1.43 5.70 28.36
C LYS A 283 -1.94 4.89 29.66
N ASN A 284 -1.37 4.66 30.91
CA ASN A 284 -0.23 5.13 31.83
C ASN A 284 0.54 4.06 32.79
N LEU A 285 1.90 4.03 32.81
CA LEU A 285 3.05 3.17 33.35
C LEU A 285 2.96 2.20 34.60
N SER A 286 3.51 0.95 34.53
CA SER A 286 3.96 0.15 35.72
C SER A 286 5.17 -0.84 35.56
N LYS A 287 5.14 -2.12 36.03
CA LYS A 287 6.36 -2.95 36.28
C LYS A 287 6.38 -4.45 35.87
N LEU A 288 5.27 -5.05 35.45
CA LEU A 288 5.20 -6.45 34.94
C LEU A 288 5.52 -6.49 33.42
N HIS A 289 5.07 -7.52 32.70
CA HIS A 289 4.98 -7.58 31.23
C HIS A 289 3.53 -7.70 30.75
N VAL A 290 3.29 -7.27 29.50
CA VAL A 290 2.06 -7.55 28.74
C VAL A 290 2.43 -8.31 27.49
N ALA A 291 1.93 -9.54 27.39
CA ALA A 291 2.01 -10.37 26.20
C ALA A 291 0.75 -10.18 25.33
N PHE A 292 0.93 -10.32 24.03
CA PHE A 292 -0.09 -10.20 23.00
C PHE A 292 0.00 -11.40 22.05
N GLU A 293 -1.13 -12.06 21.76
CA GLU A 293 -1.21 -13.09 20.71
C GLU A 293 -2.04 -12.60 19.52
N SER A 294 -1.71 -13.12 18.33
CA SER A 294 -2.44 -12.90 17.09
C SER A 294 -3.36 -14.07 16.72
N VAL A 295 -4.28 -13.83 15.78
CA VAL A 295 -4.93 -14.90 14.98
C VAL A 295 -4.02 -15.36 13.82
N GLU A 296 -2.99 -14.60 13.45
CA GLU A 296 -2.03 -14.92 12.38
C GLU A 296 -1.24 -16.20 12.68
N GLN A 297 -1.55 -17.30 11.98
CA GLN A 297 -0.81 -18.56 12.04
C GLN A 297 0.53 -18.43 11.32
N CYS A 298 1.63 -18.91 11.90
CA CYS A 298 2.98 -18.76 11.34
C CYS A 298 3.61 -20.13 11.00
N GLU A 299 4.73 -20.12 10.26
CA GLU A 299 5.50 -21.33 9.95
C GLU A 299 6.31 -21.79 11.19
N GLU A 300 6.82 -20.85 11.99
CA GLU A 300 7.69 -21.11 13.14
C GLU A 300 6.92 -21.43 14.44
N GLU A 301 5.66 -21.02 14.56
CA GLU A 301 4.81 -21.20 15.74
C GLU A 301 3.32 -21.12 15.39
N LYS A 302 2.46 -21.76 16.20
CA LYS A 302 1.00 -21.84 16.02
C LYS A 302 0.32 -20.49 15.75
N CYS A 303 0.81 -19.40 16.36
CA CYS A 303 0.35 -18.05 16.10
C CYS A 303 1.47 -17.02 16.39
N TYR A 304 1.40 -15.85 15.75
CA TYR A 304 2.30 -14.74 16.06
C TYR A 304 2.06 -14.23 17.48
N GLY A 305 3.13 -14.00 18.25
CA GLY A 305 3.07 -13.44 19.59
C GLY A 305 4.27 -12.55 19.92
N SER A 306 4.08 -11.62 20.83
CA SER A 306 5.16 -10.77 21.34
C SER A 306 4.74 -10.15 22.69
N SER A 307 5.68 -9.52 23.41
CA SER A 307 5.40 -8.76 24.61
C SER A 307 6.16 -7.45 24.65
N ILE A 308 5.62 -6.52 25.44
CA ILE A 308 6.31 -5.35 25.94
C ILE A 308 6.26 -5.36 27.47
N PRO A 309 7.14 -4.65 28.18
CA PRO A 309 6.94 -4.39 29.60
C PRO A 309 5.58 -3.75 29.85
N LEU A 310 4.87 -4.11 30.92
CA LEU A 310 3.70 -3.38 31.44
C LEU A 310 4.09 -1.94 31.82
N SER A 311 5.40 -1.68 32.02
CA SER A 311 5.94 -0.33 32.04
C SER A 311 5.55 0.44 30.76
N LYS A 312 5.99 -0.02 29.59
CA LYS A 312 5.67 0.55 28.28
C LYS A 312 4.19 0.40 27.87
N ALA A 313 3.58 -0.74 28.19
CA ALA A 313 2.19 -1.03 27.80
C ALA A 313 1.20 -0.03 28.38
N LEU A 314 1.54 0.50 29.56
CA LEU A 314 0.78 1.57 30.15
C LEU A 314 1.43 2.96 29.85
N ASP A 315 2.73 3.21 30.12
CA ASP A 315 3.48 4.51 30.04
C ASP A 315 2.74 5.82 29.63
N GLU A 316 2.58 6.80 30.56
CA GLU A 316 1.92 8.13 30.31
C GLU A 316 2.70 9.07 29.38
N PHE A 317 3.87 8.66 28.94
CA PHE A 317 4.60 9.29 27.87
C PHE A 317 5.06 8.24 26.84
N GLY A 318 4.30 7.13 26.67
CA GLY A 318 4.66 5.97 25.85
C GLY A 318 3.72 5.62 24.68
N ASP A 319 2.44 5.96 24.74
CA ASP A 319 1.50 5.97 23.60
C ASP A 319 1.06 4.59 22.99
N VAL A 320 0.96 3.54 23.80
CA VAL A 320 0.54 2.19 23.35
C VAL A 320 -0.99 2.09 23.15
N LEU A 321 -1.43 1.49 22.04
CA LEU A 321 -2.86 1.43 21.68
C LEU A 321 -3.36 0.10 21.12
N LEU A 322 -4.67 -0.09 21.27
CA LEU A 322 -5.49 -0.98 20.45
C LEU A 322 -6.09 -0.18 19.28
N ALA A 323 -5.35 -0.10 18.17
CA ALA A 323 -5.79 0.66 17.00
C ALA A 323 -6.76 -0.17 16.14
N TYR A 324 -7.89 0.43 15.78
CA TYR A 324 -8.86 -0.09 14.79
C TYR A 324 -9.00 0.82 13.55
N GLU A 325 -8.32 1.99 13.56
CA GLU A 325 -8.21 2.93 12.45
C GLU A 325 -6.75 3.22 12.10
N PHE A 326 -6.53 3.65 10.85
CA PHE A 326 -5.27 4.14 10.32
C PHE A 326 -5.56 5.32 9.37
N ASN A 327 -4.88 6.45 9.55
CA ASN A 327 -5.08 7.69 8.78
C ASN A 327 -6.56 8.13 8.64
N GLY A 328 -7.36 7.98 9.71
CA GLY A 328 -8.77 8.38 9.75
C GLY A 328 -9.74 7.43 9.00
N LYS A 329 -9.29 6.23 8.63
CA LYS A 329 -10.13 5.16 8.07
C LYS A 329 -10.00 3.89 8.90
N THR A 330 -11.00 3.00 8.82
CA THR A 330 -10.89 1.62 9.31
C THR A 330 -9.61 0.93 8.81
N LEU A 331 -8.95 0.13 9.65
CA LEU A 331 -7.77 -0.65 9.22
C LEU A 331 -8.07 -1.50 7.98
N SER A 332 -7.14 -1.54 7.03
CA SER A 332 -7.13 -2.59 6.00
C SER A 332 -6.60 -3.91 6.57
N ARG A 333 -6.94 -5.03 5.94
CA ARG A 333 -6.56 -6.38 6.40
C ARG A 333 -5.05 -6.54 6.61
N ASP A 334 -4.24 -6.06 5.69
CA ASP A 334 -2.78 -6.18 5.75
C ASP A 334 -2.14 -5.39 6.92
N ARG A 335 -2.82 -4.36 7.40
CA ARG A 335 -2.44 -3.56 8.57
C ARG A 335 -2.91 -4.16 9.90
N GLY A 336 -3.77 -5.16 9.88
CA GLY A 336 -4.21 -5.91 11.07
C GLY A 336 -5.67 -5.76 11.47
N TYR A 337 -6.58 -5.45 10.54
CA TYR A 337 -8.03 -5.43 10.77
C TYR A 337 -8.54 -6.68 11.51
N PRO A 338 -9.50 -6.57 12.46
CA PRO A 338 -10.18 -5.33 12.87
C PRO A 338 -9.40 -4.51 13.90
N VAL A 339 -8.40 -5.12 14.57
CA VAL A 339 -7.66 -4.49 15.67
C VAL A 339 -6.22 -5.00 15.76
N ARG A 340 -5.31 -4.05 16.02
CA ARG A 340 -3.89 -4.32 16.29
C ARG A 340 -3.42 -3.62 17.56
N VAL A 341 -2.35 -4.14 18.15
CA VAL A 341 -1.48 -3.34 19.04
C VAL A 341 -0.65 -2.39 18.18
N VAL A 342 -0.42 -1.19 18.70
CA VAL A 342 0.61 -0.26 18.23
C VAL A 342 1.49 0.16 19.41
N VAL A 343 2.82 0.11 19.24
CA VAL A 343 3.80 0.44 20.28
C VAL A 343 4.81 1.49 19.76
N PRO A 344 4.62 2.78 20.07
CA PRO A 344 5.48 3.85 19.57
C PRO A 344 6.93 3.79 20.04
N GLY A 345 7.86 4.14 19.16
CA GLY A 345 9.30 4.12 19.44
C GLY A 345 9.91 2.74 19.69
N TYR A 346 9.12 1.67 19.53
CA TYR A 346 9.55 0.28 19.57
C TYR A 346 9.51 -0.32 18.16
N ILE A 347 10.30 -1.37 17.92
CA ILE A 347 10.29 -2.07 16.62
C ILE A 347 8.90 -2.63 16.30
N GLY A 348 8.53 -2.61 15.01
CA GLY A 348 7.19 -2.97 14.55
C GLY A 348 6.74 -4.39 14.88
N ALA A 349 7.67 -5.30 15.22
CA ALA A 349 7.37 -6.64 15.75
C ALA A 349 6.53 -6.60 17.03
N ARG A 350 6.70 -5.58 17.89
CA ARG A 350 5.95 -5.47 19.14
C ARG A 350 4.53 -4.92 18.94
N SER A 351 4.22 -4.40 17.74
CA SER A 351 2.91 -3.89 17.35
C SER A 351 2.07 -5.02 16.70
N VAL A 352 1.69 -6.02 17.49
CA VAL A 352 0.99 -7.25 17.05
C VAL A 352 -0.31 -6.95 16.27
N LYS A 353 -0.46 -7.54 15.08
CA LYS A 353 -1.67 -7.43 14.23
C LYS A 353 -2.68 -8.52 14.57
N PHE A 354 -3.94 -8.33 14.16
CA PHE A 354 -5.02 -9.34 14.31
C PHE A 354 -5.15 -9.82 15.76
N LEU A 355 -5.19 -8.87 16.69
CA LEU A 355 -5.00 -9.11 18.12
C LEU A 355 -6.12 -10.00 18.70
N LYS A 356 -5.73 -11.14 19.27
CA LYS A 356 -6.60 -12.18 19.84
C LYS A 356 -6.66 -12.10 21.37
N SER A 357 -5.53 -11.88 22.03
CA SER A 357 -5.45 -11.88 23.49
C SER A 357 -4.40 -10.91 24.04
N ILE A 358 -4.62 -10.49 25.27
CA ILE A 358 -3.74 -9.63 26.08
C ILE A 358 -3.58 -10.32 27.44
N THR A 359 -2.35 -10.63 27.82
CA THR A 359 -2.05 -11.32 29.09
C THR A 359 -1.03 -10.56 29.90
N ILE A 360 -1.37 -10.20 31.14
CA ILE A 360 -0.45 -9.58 32.10
C ILE A 360 0.31 -10.68 32.84
N GLN A 361 1.64 -10.66 32.78
CA GLN A 361 2.50 -11.74 33.28
C GLN A 361 3.84 -11.20 33.80
N GLU A 362 4.57 -11.98 34.59
CA GLU A 362 5.85 -11.55 35.19
C GLU A 362 6.95 -11.44 34.12
N GLU A 363 7.06 -12.47 33.28
CA GLU A 363 8.10 -12.64 32.26
C GLU A 363 7.66 -12.16 30.86
N GLU A 364 8.60 -12.09 29.92
CA GLU A 364 8.30 -11.88 28.50
C GLU A 364 7.42 -12.99 27.90
N SER A 365 6.72 -12.68 26.78
CA SER A 365 5.97 -13.66 26.00
C SER A 365 6.86 -14.85 25.64
N SER A 366 6.34 -16.07 25.80
CA SER A 366 7.05 -17.31 25.45
C SER A 366 7.16 -17.56 23.94
N SER A 367 6.48 -16.75 23.11
CA SER A 367 6.44 -16.91 21.66
C SER A 367 7.84 -16.93 21.02
N PHE A 368 7.97 -17.73 19.96
CA PHE A 368 9.16 -17.81 19.12
C PHE A 368 9.68 -16.42 18.70
N PHE A 369 8.79 -15.49 18.34
CA PHE A 369 9.15 -14.15 17.86
C PHE A 369 9.52 -13.15 18.99
N GLN A 370 9.32 -13.53 20.24
CA GLN A 370 9.89 -12.84 21.39
C GLN A 370 11.23 -13.49 21.79
N GLN A 371 11.25 -14.82 21.91
CA GLN A 371 12.36 -15.53 22.53
C GLN A 371 13.52 -15.84 21.57
N ARG A 372 13.24 -16.16 20.30
CA ARG A 372 14.19 -16.70 19.31
C ARG A 372 14.32 -15.87 18.02
N ASP A 373 13.68 -14.70 17.96
CA ASP A 373 13.90 -13.72 16.89
C ASP A 373 13.90 -12.30 17.49
N TYR A 374 14.25 -11.31 16.66
CA TYR A 374 14.29 -9.89 17.04
C TYR A 374 15.19 -9.64 18.26
N LYS A 375 16.40 -10.25 18.23
CA LYS A 375 17.52 -10.01 19.14
C LYS A 375 18.79 -9.75 18.32
N ILE A 376 19.70 -8.90 18.81
CA ILE A 376 20.99 -8.63 18.15
C ILE A 376 21.99 -9.72 18.58
N LEU A 377 22.30 -10.64 17.68
CA LEU A 377 23.34 -11.65 17.89
C LEU A 377 24.75 -11.05 17.73
N PRO A 378 25.76 -11.48 18.51
CA PRO A 378 27.15 -11.07 18.31
C PRO A 378 27.72 -11.44 16.92
N GLU A 379 28.69 -10.65 16.43
CA GLU A 379 29.28 -10.79 15.08
C GLU A 379 29.97 -12.14 14.80
N ASN A 380 30.38 -12.88 15.83
CA ASN A 380 30.97 -14.21 15.67
C ASN A 380 29.93 -15.34 15.49
N ILE A 381 28.64 -15.04 15.61
CA ILE A 381 27.53 -15.99 15.46
C ILE A 381 27.04 -15.96 14.01
N ASN A 382 27.12 -17.09 13.32
CA ASN A 382 27.01 -17.19 11.86
C ASN A 382 26.02 -18.25 11.37
N THR A 383 25.51 -19.10 12.25
CA THR A 383 24.57 -20.18 11.91
C THR A 383 23.45 -20.28 12.95
N GLU A 384 22.38 -21.01 12.62
CA GLU A 384 21.25 -21.19 13.54
C GLU A 384 21.65 -21.96 14.80
N GLU A 385 22.52 -22.97 14.65
CA GLU A 385 23.03 -23.83 15.72
C GLU A 385 23.85 -23.00 16.72
N GLN A 386 24.64 -22.05 16.22
CA GLN A 386 25.36 -21.09 17.06
C GLN A 386 24.40 -20.10 17.73
N ALA A 387 23.39 -19.59 17.01
CA ALA A 387 22.41 -18.65 17.56
C ALA A 387 21.55 -19.25 18.68
N ASN A 388 21.25 -20.55 18.61
CA ASN A 388 20.51 -21.27 19.65
C ASN A 388 21.16 -21.19 21.05
N ALA A 389 22.47 -21.02 21.13
CA ALA A 389 23.18 -20.84 22.40
C ALA A 389 23.08 -19.43 23.01
N TYR A 390 22.42 -18.47 22.33
CA TYR A 390 22.35 -17.05 22.72
C TYR A 390 20.93 -16.50 22.91
N TRP A 391 19.89 -17.14 22.38
CA TRP A 391 18.50 -16.64 22.47
C TRP A 391 18.02 -16.31 23.89
N CYS A 392 18.39 -17.13 24.87
CA CYS A 392 18.06 -16.92 26.29
C CYS A 392 19.01 -15.98 27.04
N LYS A 393 20.11 -15.52 26.42
CA LYS A 393 21.15 -14.67 27.03
C LYS A 393 21.06 -13.21 26.59
N LEU A 394 20.28 -12.93 25.55
CA LEU A 394 20.18 -11.62 24.92
C LEU A 394 18.80 -10.99 25.20
N PRO A 395 18.74 -9.66 25.42
CA PRO A 395 17.47 -8.97 25.54
C PRO A 395 16.72 -9.00 24.20
N SER A 396 15.39 -9.05 24.29
CA SER A 396 14.50 -8.83 23.15
C SER A 396 14.56 -7.37 22.72
N ILE A 397 14.68 -7.09 21.42
CA ILE A 397 14.71 -5.70 20.95
C ILE A 397 13.37 -5.03 21.28
N GLY A 398 13.43 -3.95 22.04
CA GLY A 398 12.33 -3.04 22.32
C GLY A 398 12.38 -1.83 21.40
N GLU A 399 13.10 -0.79 21.82
CA GLU A 399 13.31 0.44 21.06
C GLU A 399 14.19 0.24 19.82
N TYR A 400 13.94 1.03 18.77
CA TYR A 400 14.87 1.18 17.64
C TYR A 400 15.98 2.21 17.93
N ASN A 401 17.12 2.05 17.27
CA ASN A 401 18.28 2.95 17.36
C ASN A 401 18.05 4.24 16.54
N VAL A 402 18.93 5.24 16.72
CA VAL A 402 18.93 6.43 15.86
C VAL A 402 19.32 6.04 14.43
N GLN A 403 18.54 6.50 13.46
CA GLN A 403 18.60 6.11 12.06
C GLN A 403 18.43 7.35 11.18
N SER A 404 19.09 7.38 10.02
CA SER A 404 18.78 8.26 8.90
C SER A 404 19.18 7.62 7.59
N TYR A 405 18.53 8.04 6.51
CA TYR A 405 18.82 7.56 5.16
C TYR A 405 18.53 8.61 4.09
N VAL A 406 19.38 8.65 3.05
CA VAL A 406 19.22 9.50 1.86
C VAL A 406 18.21 8.84 0.92
N CYS A 407 17.08 9.49 0.67
CA CYS A 407 16.00 8.92 -0.14
C CYS A 407 15.94 9.49 -1.56
N ILE A 408 16.37 10.74 -1.73
CA ILE A 408 16.48 11.47 -3.00
C ILE A 408 17.84 12.20 -3.00
N PRO A 409 18.70 12.03 -4.02
CA PRO A 409 18.60 11.04 -5.10
C PRO A 409 18.61 9.61 -4.54
N VAL A 410 18.25 8.63 -5.38
CA VAL A 410 18.27 7.21 -4.99
C VAL A 410 19.70 6.74 -4.74
N ASP A 411 19.85 5.84 -3.78
CA ASP A 411 21.14 5.33 -3.30
C ASP A 411 21.99 4.68 -4.40
N GLY A 412 23.27 5.07 -4.49
CA GLY A 412 24.19 4.62 -5.52
C GLY A 412 25.53 5.36 -5.52
N LEU A 413 26.28 5.22 -6.61
CA LEU A 413 27.40 6.11 -6.92
C LEU A 413 26.89 7.26 -7.80
N HIS A 414 27.18 8.49 -7.41
CA HIS A 414 26.76 9.68 -8.13
C HIS A 414 27.92 10.24 -8.96
N ASP A 415 27.68 10.43 -10.26
CA ASP A 415 28.62 11.13 -11.14
C ASP A 415 28.31 12.64 -11.15
N GLY A 416 29.10 13.39 -10.39
CA GLY A 416 29.07 14.84 -10.34
C GLY A 416 30.19 15.49 -11.20
N PRO A 417 30.79 16.60 -10.74
CA PRO A 417 30.41 17.35 -9.55
C PRO A 417 29.12 18.16 -9.76
N LYS A 418 28.38 18.43 -8.68
CA LYS A 418 27.29 19.41 -8.68
C LYS A 418 27.41 20.30 -7.45
N LEU A 419 27.48 21.61 -7.64
CA LEU A 419 27.69 22.58 -6.55
C LEU A 419 26.45 22.77 -5.64
N ASN A 420 25.25 22.46 -6.15
CA ASN A 420 23.98 22.69 -5.46
C ASN A 420 23.03 21.49 -5.66
N GLU A 421 23.47 20.28 -5.32
CA GLU A 421 22.61 19.09 -5.37
C GLU A 421 21.60 19.15 -4.21
N GLN A 422 20.30 19.18 -4.54
CA GLN A 422 19.23 19.08 -3.55
C GLN A 422 19.02 17.63 -3.15
N VAL A 423 19.13 17.35 -1.85
CA VAL A 423 19.06 16.00 -1.29
C VAL A 423 18.05 15.94 -0.16
N GLN A 424 17.32 14.83 -0.05
CA GLN A 424 16.21 14.64 0.88
C GLN A 424 16.20 13.24 1.48
N GLY A 425 15.69 13.10 2.69
CA GLY A 425 15.63 11.82 3.37
C GLY A 425 14.80 11.85 4.65
N TYR A 426 14.91 10.77 5.43
CA TYR A 426 14.31 10.64 6.75
C TYR A 426 15.37 10.46 7.85
N ALA A 427 14.99 10.76 9.08
CA ALA A 427 15.68 10.39 10.31
C ALA A 427 14.68 10.09 11.43
N LEU A 428 15.03 9.21 12.38
CA LEU A 428 14.19 8.82 13.53
C LEU A 428 15.06 8.17 14.63
N SER A 429 14.52 8.09 15.85
CA SER A 429 15.10 7.33 16.97
C SER A 429 13.99 6.79 17.88
N GLY A 430 14.26 5.67 18.55
CA GLY A 430 13.29 5.01 19.43
C GLY A 430 13.00 5.79 20.71
N GLY A 431 12.14 5.21 21.56
CA GLY A 431 11.86 5.72 22.92
C GLY A 431 11.16 7.08 23.04
N GLY A 432 11.03 7.80 21.93
CA GLY A 432 10.44 9.15 21.84
C GLY A 432 11.49 10.25 21.64
N ARG A 433 12.73 9.90 21.30
CA ARG A 433 13.84 10.85 21.11
C ARG A 433 13.69 11.59 19.78
N PHE A 434 13.57 12.91 19.83
CA PHE A 434 13.52 13.74 18.63
C PHE A 434 14.90 13.82 17.95
N ILE A 435 14.93 14.20 16.68
CA ILE A 435 16.19 14.37 15.95
C ILE A 435 16.74 15.77 16.21
N GLN A 436 17.90 15.85 16.85
CA GLN A 436 18.55 17.12 17.19
C GLN A 436 19.36 17.66 16.00
N ARG A 437 19.95 16.78 15.18
CA ARG A 437 20.69 17.16 13.98
C ARG A 437 20.70 16.03 12.94
N VAL A 438 20.75 16.39 11.66
CA VAL A 438 21.19 15.49 10.58
C VAL A 438 22.34 16.17 9.85
N ASP A 439 23.47 15.47 9.73
CA ASP A 439 24.60 15.89 8.91
C ASP A 439 24.57 15.07 7.60
N VAL A 440 24.81 15.71 6.46
CA VAL A 440 24.82 15.08 5.13
C VAL A 440 26.15 15.37 4.43
N SER A 441 26.71 14.36 3.76
CA SER A 441 27.98 14.42 3.04
C SER A 441 27.77 14.14 1.55
N GLY A 442 28.33 15.00 0.70
CA GLY A 442 28.42 14.80 -0.75
C GLY A 442 29.75 14.20 -1.24
N ASP A 443 30.62 13.72 -0.34
CA ASP A 443 31.96 13.22 -0.68
C ASP A 443 32.43 11.98 0.09
N ASP A 444 31.50 11.06 0.38
CA ASP A 444 31.77 9.78 1.04
C ASP A 444 32.34 9.95 2.48
N GLY A 445 31.74 10.88 3.23
CA GLY A 445 31.92 11.08 4.67
C GLY A 445 33.01 12.08 5.07
N LYS A 446 33.64 12.79 4.14
CA LYS A 446 34.82 13.62 4.40
C LYS A 446 34.46 15.04 4.84
N THR A 447 33.42 15.62 4.24
CA THR A 447 32.88 16.94 4.61
C THR A 447 31.37 16.86 4.81
N TRP A 448 30.84 17.70 5.70
CA TRP A 448 29.47 17.56 6.21
C TRP A 448 28.74 18.89 6.23
N VAL A 449 27.50 18.89 5.73
CA VAL A 449 26.54 20.01 5.76
C VAL A 449 25.36 19.60 6.64
N THR A 450 24.99 20.42 7.61
CA THR A 450 23.79 20.16 8.44
C THR A 450 22.52 20.43 7.63
N ALA A 451 21.59 19.47 7.65
CA ALA A 451 20.33 19.55 6.92
C ALA A 451 19.27 20.39 7.64
N ASN A 452 18.34 20.96 6.88
CA ASN A 452 17.12 21.56 7.40
C ASN A 452 16.15 20.45 7.83
N LEU A 453 15.63 20.53 9.05
CA LEU A 453 14.80 19.49 9.67
C LEU A 453 13.31 19.83 9.59
N HIS A 454 12.53 18.90 9.05
CA HIS A 454 11.07 18.93 8.94
C HIS A 454 10.49 17.82 9.83
N GLN A 455 10.53 18.06 11.14
CA GLN A 455 9.91 17.21 12.15
C GLN A 455 8.75 17.95 12.83
N PRO A 456 7.83 17.24 13.50
CA PRO A 456 6.80 17.88 14.32
C PRO A 456 7.47 18.73 15.39
N ALA A 457 6.95 19.94 15.63
CA ALA A 457 7.34 20.68 16.81
C ALA A 457 7.03 19.84 18.04
N ALA A 458 7.98 19.73 18.97
CA ALA A 458 7.76 19.02 20.23
C ALA A 458 6.56 19.61 21.00
N GLY A 459 6.38 20.94 20.91
CA GLY A 459 5.41 21.66 21.74
C GLY A 459 5.69 21.37 23.21
N ASP A 460 4.62 21.14 23.98
CA ASP A 460 4.74 20.71 25.38
C ASP A 460 5.02 19.20 25.55
N ASN A 461 5.14 18.42 24.45
CA ASN A 461 5.40 16.98 24.52
C ASN A 461 6.92 16.71 24.55
N VAL A 462 7.41 16.17 25.66
CA VAL A 462 8.81 15.73 25.84
C VAL A 462 9.23 14.61 24.86
N ARG A 463 8.27 13.92 24.23
CA ARG A 463 8.54 12.78 23.34
C ARG A 463 7.95 12.98 21.93
N VAL A 464 8.77 12.70 20.92
CA VAL A 464 8.41 12.73 19.50
C VAL A 464 8.54 11.31 18.95
N TRP A 465 7.48 10.79 18.33
CA TRP A 465 7.48 9.47 17.71
C TRP A 465 7.44 9.52 16.19
N GLY A 466 7.04 10.64 15.59
CA GLY A 466 7.11 10.84 14.14
C GLY A 466 8.56 10.89 13.69
N TRP A 467 8.82 10.54 12.44
CA TRP A 467 10.12 10.79 11.83
C TRP A 467 10.40 12.30 11.67
N CYS A 468 11.67 12.65 11.53
CA CYS A 468 12.10 13.88 10.92
C CYS A 468 12.30 13.63 9.43
N LEU A 469 11.54 14.28 8.55
CA LEU A 469 11.98 14.44 7.16
C LEU A 469 13.07 15.52 7.14
N TRP A 470 14.01 15.46 6.21
CA TRP A 470 15.07 16.48 6.13
C TRP A 470 15.44 16.81 4.68
N THR A 471 15.97 18.01 4.49
CA THR A 471 16.41 18.53 3.17
C THR A 471 17.72 19.30 3.31
N ALA A 472 18.70 19.00 2.46
CA ALA A 472 19.96 19.73 2.38
C ALA A 472 20.30 20.11 0.93
N THR A 473 21.12 21.14 0.77
CA THR A 473 21.78 21.47 -0.49
C THR A 473 23.27 21.24 -0.30
N ILE A 474 23.90 20.41 -1.13
CA ILE A 474 25.28 19.97 -0.95
C ILE A 474 26.09 20.10 -2.24
N GLU A 475 27.42 20.23 -2.10
CA GLU A 475 28.35 19.94 -3.19
C GLU A 475 28.58 18.43 -3.27
N THR A 476 28.32 17.82 -4.42
CA THR A 476 28.67 16.42 -4.71
C THR A 476 29.92 16.33 -5.57
N LYS A 477 30.75 15.32 -5.32
CA LYS A 477 31.97 15.01 -6.10
C LYS A 477 31.69 13.87 -7.10
N ARG A 478 32.72 13.40 -7.82
CA ARG A 478 32.58 12.27 -8.77
C ARG A 478 32.80 10.92 -8.10
N ASN A 479 32.02 9.92 -8.51
CA ASN A 479 32.13 8.52 -8.06
C ASN A 479 32.02 8.35 -6.52
N VAL A 480 31.21 9.20 -5.89
CA VAL A 480 30.96 9.19 -4.45
C VAL A 480 29.52 8.77 -4.14
N ARG A 481 29.31 8.23 -2.95
CA ARG A 481 27.99 7.99 -2.37
C ARG A 481 27.59 9.18 -1.50
N ILE A 482 26.34 9.61 -1.62
CA ILE A 482 25.78 10.64 -0.72
C ILE A 482 25.32 9.92 0.55
N VAL A 483 25.73 10.40 1.72
CA VAL A 483 25.48 9.74 3.02
C VAL A 483 24.95 10.72 4.05
N SER A 484 24.08 10.24 4.94
CA SER A 484 23.51 11.01 6.05
C SER A 484 23.76 10.33 7.39
N ARG A 485 23.98 11.11 8.44
CA ARG A 485 24.00 10.65 9.83
C ARG A 485 23.12 11.54 10.70
N ALA A 486 22.32 10.94 11.58
CA ALA A 486 21.51 11.65 12.56
C ALA A 486 22.15 11.63 13.96
N VAL A 487 21.80 12.65 14.74
CA VAL A 487 22.03 12.76 16.18
C VAL A 487 20.67 12.94 16.84
N ASP A 488 20.33 12.10 17.81
CA ASP A 488 19.08 12.23 18.57
C ASP A 488 19.23 13.08 19.84
N SER A 489 18.11 13.39 20.47
CA SER A 489 18.03 14.24 21.67
C SER A 489 18.72 13.70 22.92
N ALA A 490 19.26 12.47 22.89
CA ALA A 490 20.08 11.89 23.96
C ALA A 490 21.57 11.80 23.55
N GLY A 491 21.95 12.34 22.39
CA GLY A 491 23.32 12.32 21.87
C GLY A 491 23.71 11.00 21.20
N ASN A 492 22.77 10.08 20.94
CA ASN A 492 23.09 8.88 20.16
C ASN A 492 23.42 9.26 18.72
N ILE A 493 24.37 8.53 18.11
CA ILE A 493 24.80 8.73 16.71
C ILE A 493 24.79 7.44 15.92
N GLN A 494 24.70 7.54 14.59
CA GLN A 494 24.88 6.42 13.68
C GLN A 494 26.37 6.02 13.55
N PRO A 495 26.70 4.72 13.57
CA PRO A 495 28.06 4.24 13.33
C PRO A 495 28.45 4.44 11.86
N GLU A 496 29.76 4.56 11.60
CA GLU A 496 30.28 4.71 10.24
C GLU A 496 30.10 3.42 9.42
N HIS A 497 30.62 2.30 9.92
CA HIS A 497 30.56 1.01 9.24
C HIS A 497 29.37 0.14 9.70
N PRO A 498 28.88 -0.79 8.86
CA PRO A 498 27.79 -1.70 9.24
C PRO A 498 28.22 -2.70 10.31
N ILE A 499 27.60 -2.62 11.50
CA ILE A 499 27.75 -3.61 12.57
C ILE A 499 26.91 -4.83 12.20
N TRP A 500 27.57 -5.91 11.79
CA TRP A 500 26.91 -7.09 11.25
C TRP A 500 26.30 -7.97 12.35
N ASN A 501 25.24 -8.71 12.01
CA ASN A 501 24.68 -9.78 12.85
C ASN A 501 23.90 -10.77 11.98
N TYR A 502 23.84 -12.03 12.40
CA TYR A 502 23.23 -13.13 11.61
C TYR A 502 21.75 -12.92 11.23
N ARG A 503 20.96 -12.24 12.07
CA ARG A 503 19.56 -11.88 11.76
C ARG A 503 19.46 -10.65 10.86
N GLY A 504 20.55 -9.95 10.58
CA GLY A 504 20.58 -8.72 9.78
C GLY A 504 19.57 -7.69 10.27
N VAL A 505 19.56 -7.41 11.58
CA VAL A 505 18.65 -6.42 12.21
C VAL A 505 19.40 -5.18 12.69
N MET A 506 18.67 -4.09 12.92
CA MET A 506 19.13 -2.84 13.56
C MET A 506 20.24 -2.10 12.79
N ASN A 507 20.31 -2.27 11.46
CA ASN A 507 21.32 -1.60 10.63
C ASN A 507 21.06 -0.09 10.55
N ASN A 508 21.83 0.69 11.31
CA ASN A 508 21.81 2.15 11.28
C ASN A 508 23.13 2.77 10.78
N SER A 509 24.01 2.01 10.14
CA SER A 509 25.28 2.54 9.62
C SER A 509 25.10 3.64 8.55
N TRP A 510 25.98 4.64 8.51
CA TRP A 510 25.90 5.69 7.47
C TRP A 510 26.72 5.38 6.20
N ARG A 511 27.78 4.56 6.26
CA ARG A 511 28.33 3.90 5.07
C ARG A 511 27.62 2.58 4.80
N THR A 512 27.49 2.25 3.51
CA THR A 512 27.15 0.90 3.04
C THR A 512 28.43 0.12 2.69
N PHE A 513 28.37 -1.20 2.76
CA PHE A 513 29.46 -2.06 2.31
C PHE A 513 29.57 -2.07 0.78
N GLU A 514 30.73 -1.69 0.26
CA GLU A 514 31.08 -1.72 -1.17
C GLU A 514 32.40 -2.50 -1.35
N PRO A 515 32.37 -3.78 -1.81
CA PRO A 515 33.56 -4.64 -1.87
C PRO A 515 34.73 -3.99 -2.62
N ASN A 516 34.44 -3.38 -3.77
CA ASN A 516 35.42 -2.85 -4.72
C ASN A 516 36.20 -1.63 -4.20
N LYS A 517 35.81 -1.02 -3.06
CA LYS A 517 36.58 0.07 -2.42
C LYS A 517 37.62 -0.44 -1.41
N ILE A 518 37.44 -1.66 -0.88
CA ILE A 518 38.33 -2.20 0.17
C ILE A 518 39.72 -2.53 -0.38
N GLU A 519 39.79 -2.95 -1.65
CA GLU A 519 41.06 -3.15 -2.38
C GLU A 519 41.85 -1.85 -2.57
N GLN A 520 41.18 -0.68 -2.66
CA GLN A 520 41.82 0.63 -2.79
C GLN A 520 42.25 1.26 -1.45
N SER A 521 41.92 0.63 -0.33
CA SER A 521 42.36 1.06 1.02
C SER A 521 43.49 0.20 1.61
N ASN A 522 43.93 -0.83 0.89
CA ASN A 522 45.00 -1.75 1.29
C ASN A 522 46.17 -1.77 0.26
N MET A 523 46.31 -0.69 -0.50
CA MET A 523 47.44 -0.35 -1.38
C MET A 523 47.90 1.08 -1.09
#